data_AF-A0A1F6M515-F1
#
_entry.id   AF-A0A1F6M515-F1
#
_cell.length_a   1.000
_cell.length_b   1.000
_cell.length_c   1.000
_cell.angle_alpha   90.00
_cell.angle_beta   90.00
_cell.angle_gamma   90.00
#
_symmetry.space_group_name_H-M   'P 1'
#
loop_
_entity.id
_entity.type
_entity.pdbx_description
1 polymer ?
#
loop_
_entity_poly.entity_id
_entity_poly.type
_entity_poly.pdbx_seq_one_letter_code
_entity_poly.pdbx_strand_id
1 'polypeptide(L)'
;MFKLYPLKLYFKHKSTYIPLSVALFLNLCIWAWLIFNIGFSTESVFLHYNILFGVDLTGSAYKVYALPGLGLFLILFNAAIGWVMYEKDEFVAQAGNVLSCIVHIFLFVATSILVFLNV
;
A
#
# COMPACT_ATOMS: atom_id res chain seq x y z
N MET A 1 -15.95 27.14 11.30
CA MET A 1 -14.71 27.34 10.52
C MET A 1 -13.86 26.11 10.75
N PHE A 2 -13.59 25.29 9.72
CA PHE A 2 -12.66 24.17 9.86
C PHE A 2 -11.28 24.77 10.14
N LYS A 3 -10.86 24.80 11.40
CA LYS A 3 -9.43 24.94 11.68
C LYS A 3 -8.78 23.64 11.21
N LEU A 4 -7.68 23.79 10.50
CA LEU A 4 -6.85 22.67 10.09
C LEU A 4 -5.66 22.66 11.03
N TYR A 5 -5.36 21.48 11.57
CA TYR A 5 -4.19 21.29 12.41
C TYR A 5 -2.93 21.62 11.61
N PRO A 6 -1.90 22.28 12.18
CA PRO A 6 -0.69 22.56 11.44
C PRO A 6 0.03 21.26 11.02
N LEU A 7 0.25 21.08 9.71
CA LEU A 7 0.90 19.89 9.12
C LEU A 7 2.21 19.53 9.82
N LYS A 8 3.04 20.52 10.11
CA LYS A 8 4.34 20.34 10.75
C LYS A 8 4.24 19.70 12.15
N LEU A 9 3.13 19.95 12.86
CA LEU A 9 2.90 19.41 14.18
C LEU A 9 2.31 18.00 14.11
N TYR A 10 1.41 17.74 13.15
CA TYR A 10 0.85 16.40 12.88
C TYR A 10 1.95 15.35 12.64
N PHE A 11 2.91 15.64 11.77
CA PHE A 11 4.01 14.72 11.46
C PHE A 11 5.06 14.60 12.57
N LYS A 12 5.00 15.44 13.62
CA LYS A 12 5.94 15.35 14.75
C LYS A 12 5.56 14.25 15.75
N HIS A 13 4.29 13.82 15.75
CA HIS A 13 3.82 12.81 16.68
C HIS A 13 4.31 11.41 16.30
N LYS A 14 4.90 10.70 17.28
CA LYS A 14 5.42 9.34 17.13
C LYS A 14 4.39 8.36 16.58
N SER A 15 3.16 8.45 17.08
CA SER A 15 2.04 7.60 16.66
C SER A 15 1.64 7.81 15.19
N THR A 16 2.00 8.95 14.59
CA THR A 16 1.69 9.26 13.19
C THR A 16 2.86 8.92 12.27
N TYR A 17 4.07 9.38 12.57
CA TYR A 17 5.19 9.21 11.64
C TYR A 17 5.70 7.76 11.58
N ILE A 18 5.63 7.00 12.67
CA ILE A 18 6.09 5.61 12.72
C ILE A 18 5.27 4.74 11.75
N PRO A 19 3.94 4.62 11.88
CA PRO A 19 3.16 3.80 10.96
C PRO A 19 3.26 4.30 9.52
N LEU A 20 3.26 5.62 9.30
CA LEU A 20 3.37 6.17 7.95
C LEU A 20 4.72 5.80 7.30
N SER A 21 5.82 5.86 8.05
CA SER A 21 7.15 5.43 7.59
C SER A 21 7.19 3.93 7.30
N VAL A 22 6.59 3.11 8.16
CA VAL A 22 6.54 1.65 7.98
C VAL A 22 5.72 1.28 6.74
N ALA A 23 4.55 1.89 6.56
CA ALA A 23 3.71 1.64 5.38
C ALA A 23 4.43 2.07 4.09
N LEU A 24 5.09 3.23 4.08
CA LEU A 24 5.91 3.67 2.95
C LEU A 24 7.05 2.72 2.65
N PHE A 25 7.79 2.28 3.68
CA PHE A 25 8.87 1.32 3.52
C PHE A 25 8.36 -0.01 2.94
N LEU A 26 7.27 -0.56 3.47
CA LEU A 26 6.65 -1.77 2.93
C LEU A 26 6.22 -1.57 1.48
N ASN A 27 5.62 -0.43 1.14
CA ASN A 27 5.22 -0.16 -0.24
C ASN A 27 6.43 -0.09 -1.19
N LEU A 28 7.54 0.51 -0.76
CA LEU A 28 8.79 0.51 -1.52
C LEU A 28 9.37 -0.90 -1.67
N CYS A 29 9.30 -1.72 -0.62
CA CYS A 29 9.68 -3.13 -0.71
C CYS A 29 8.83 -3.89 -1.72
N ILE A 30 7.52 -3.65 -1.79
CA ILE A 30 6.62 -4.24 -2.79
C ILE A 30 7.06 -3.83 -4.20
N TRP A 31 7.30 -2.54 -4.44
CA TRP A 31 7.80 -2.05 -5.72
C TRP A 31 9.11 -2.73 -6.11
N ALA A 32 10.10 -2.74 -5.22
CA ALA A 32 11.39 -3.37 -5.47
C ALA A 32 11.24 -4.86 -5.77
N TRP A 33 10.43 -5.59 -4.98
CA TRP A 33 10.20 -7.02 -5.15
C TRP A 33 9.60 -7.35 -6.52
N LEU A 34 8.63 -6.55 -6.98
CA LEU A 34 8.02 -6.71 -8.30
C LEU A 34 9.01 -6.42 -9.44
N ILE A 35 9.79 -5.35 -9.33
CA ILE A 35 10.79 -5.00 -10.35
C ILE A 35 11.87 -6.08 -10.47
N PHE A 36 12.34 -6.64 -9.36
CA PHE A 36 13.40 -7.66 -9.38
C PHE A 36 12.94 -9.03 -9.90
N ASN A 37 11.70 -9.43 -9.65
CA ASN A 37 11.23 -10.78 -10.03
C ASN A 37 10.47 -10.81 -11.36
N ILE A 38 9.60 -9.84 -11.63
CA ILE A 38 8.76 -9.81 -12.84
C ILE A 38 9.35 -8.86 -13.89
N GLY A 39 9.97 -7.76 -13.44
CA GLY A 39 10.51 -6.74 -14.33
C GLY A 39 9.44 -6.02 -15.14
N PHE A 40 9.87 -5.35 -16.22
CA PHE A 40 9.01 -4.64 -17.16
C PHE A 40 8.93 -5.37 -18.51
N SER A 41 8.83 -6.70 -18.48
CA SER A 41 8.75 -7.50 -19.71
C SER A 41 7.41 -7.26 -20.43
N THR A 42 7.44 -7.42 -21.76
CA THR A 42 6.22 -7.38 -22.60
C THR A 42 5.44 -8.70 -22.56
N GLU A 43 5.97 -9.70 -21.88
CA GLU A 43 5.35 -11.01 -21.73
C GLU A 43 4.08 -10.96 -20.85
N SER A 44 3.20 -11.91 -21.13
CA SER A 44 1.96 -12.12 -20.40
C SER A 44 2.26 -12.72 -19.02
N VAL A 45 1.93 -11.99 -17.97
CA VAL A 45 2.05 -12.39 -16.57
C VAL A 45 0.69 -12.86 -16.07
N PHE A 46 0.69 -13.92 -15.25
CA PHE A 46 -0.48 -14.41 -14.55
C PHE A 46 -0.86 -13.45 -13.42
N LEU A 47 -2.03 -12.84 -13.53
CA LEU A 47 -2.53 -11.86 -12.58
C LEU A 47 -3.44 -12.49 -11.52
N HIS A 48 -4.13 -13.58 -11.88
CA HIS A 48 -5.04 -14.27 -10.99
C HIS A 48 -5.04 -15.77 -11.29
N TYR A 49 -5.23 -16.55 -10.22
CA TYR A 49 -5.24 -17.99 -10.24
C TYR A 49 -6.33 -18.51 -9.32
N ASN A 50 -7.11 -19.45 -9.85
CA ASN A 50 -8.14 -20.16 -9.14
C ASN A 50 -7.76 -21.65 -9.03
N ILE A 51 -7.94 -22.23 -7.86
CA ILE A 51 -7.65 -23.66 -7.62
C ILE A 51 -8.49 -24.56 -8.54
N LEU A 52 -9.72 -24.15 -8.88
CA LEU A 52 -10.65 -24.93 -9.71
C LEU A 52 -10.42 -24.74 -11.22
N PHE A 53 -10.04 -23.54 -11.65
CA PHE A 53 -9.97 -23.18 -13.09
C PHE A 53 -8.54 -22.91 -13.59
N GLY A 54 -7.53 -22.97 -12.71
CA GLY A 54 -6.16 -22.60 -13.03
C GLY A 54 -6.00 -21.08 -13.20
N VAL A 55 -5.14 -20.67 -14.11
CA VAL A 55 -4.97 -19.26 -14.49
C VAL A 55 -6.22 -18.78 -15.23
N ASP A 56 -6.97 -17.84 -14.66
CA ASP A 56 -8.15 -17.24 -15.28
C ASP A 56 -7.89 -15.83 -15.84
N LEU A 57 -6.82 -15.16 -15.39
CA LEU A 57 -6.46 -13.82 -15.83
C LEU A 57 -4.97 -13.70 -16.12
N THR A 58 -4.66 -13.50 -17.41
CA THR A 58 -3.35 -13.08 -17.90
C THR A 58 -3.39 -11.62 -18.33
N GLY A 59 -2.27 -10.92 -18.19
CA GLY A 59 -2.15 -9.58 -18.70
C GLY A 59 -0.71 -9.11 -18.73
N SER A 60 -0.50 -7.91 -19.28
CA SER A 60 0.83 -7.31 -19.33
C SER A 60 1.38 -7.07 -17.92
N ALA A 61 2.71 -7.20 -17.78
CA ALA A 61 3.43 -7.01 -16.52
C ALA A 61 3.12 -5.66 -15.83
N TYR A 62 2.78 -4.61 -16.58
CA TYR A 62 2.45 -3.30 -16.01
C TYR A 62 1.24 -3.34 -15.05
N LYS A 63 0.29 -4.27 -15.26
CA LYS A 63 -0.92 -4.38 -14.43
C LYS A 63 -0.59 -4.80 -13.00
N VAL A 64 0.51 -5.52 -12.78
CA VAL A 64 0.97 -5.93 -11.45
C VAL A 64 1.35 -4.72 -10.60
N TYR A 65 1.91 -3.68 -11.22
CA TYR A 65 2.30 -2.43 -10.56
C TYR A 65 1.10 -1.55 -10.14
N ALA A 66 -0.12 -1.88 -10.58
CA ALA A 66 -1.32 -1.25 -10.04
C ALA A 66 -1.47 -1.53 -8.53
N LEU A 67 -1.00 -2.69 -8.06
CA LEU A 67 -1.11 -3.10 -6.66
C LEU A 67 -0.34 -2.16 -5.70
N PRO A 68 0.98 -1.93 -5.88
CA PRO A 68 1.69 -0.94 -5.06
C PRO A 68 1.33 0.52 -5.38
N GLY A 69 0.78 0.79 -6.57
CA GLY A 69 0.18 2.10 -6.88
C GLY A 69 -1.04 2.40 -6.01
N LEU A 70 -1.95 1.43 -5.86
CA LEU A 70 -3.09 1.50 -4.94
C LEU A 70 -2.63 1.57 -3.48
N GLY A 71 -1.60 0.82 -3.10
CA GLY A 71 -0.98 0.90 -1.76
C GLY A 71 -0.52 2.32 -1.44
N LEU A 72 0.23 2.96 -2.35
CA LEU A 72 0.67 4.34 -2.20
C LEU A 72 -0.49 5.33 -2.09
N PHE A 73 -1.53 5.16 -2.92
CA PHE A 73 -2.74 5.97 -2.84
C PHE A 73 -3.41 5.85 -1.48
N LEU A 74 -3.54 4.63 -0.92
CA LEU A 74 -4.12 4.40 0.40
C LEU A 74 -3.31 5.05 1.52
N ILE A 75 -1.97 5.07 1.45
CA ILE A 75 -1.14 5.79 2.42
C ILE A 75 -1.46 7.28 2.39
N LEU A 76 -1.45 7.89 1.19
CA LEU A 76 -1.70 9.33 1.04
C LEU A 76 -3.12 9.69 1.48
N PHE A 77 -4.10 8.87 1.13
CA PHE A 77 -5.49 9.06 1.50
C PHE A 77 -5.71 8.97 3.01
N ASN A 78 -5.17 7.93 3.67
CA ASN A 78 -5.25 7.79 5.12
C ASN A 78 -4.49 8.92 5.84
N ALA A 79 -3.33 9.33 5.34
CA ALA A 79 -2.58 10.44 5.90
C ALA A 79 -3.36 11.78 5.80
N ALA A 80 -4.04 12.02 4.67
CA ALA A 80 -4.86 13.20 4.46
C ALA A 80 -6.10 13.21 5.38
N ILE A 81 -6.80 12.08 5.49
CA ILE A 81 -7.94 11.94 6.42
C ILE A 81 -7.46 12.12 7.86
N GLY A 82 -6.37 11.44 8.24
CA GLY A 82 -5.79 11.55 9.58
C GLY A 82 -5.42 12.99 9.92
N TRP A 83 -4.87 13.75 8.97
CA TRP A 83 -4.56 15.16 9.15
C TRP A 83 -5.80 16.03 9.38
N VAL A 84 -6.86 15.83 8.58
CA VAL A 84 -8.13 16.58 8.71
C VAL A 84 -8.86 16.23 10.01
N MET A 85 -8.78 14.97 10.45
CA MET A 85 -9.48 14.49 11.65
C MET A 85 -8.69 14.69 12.95
N TYR A 86 -7.38 14.97 12.88
CA TYR A 86 -6.51 15.07 14.05
C TYR A 86 -6.98 16.11 15.09
N GLU A 87 -7.56 17.22 14.66
CA GLU A 87 -8.09 18.25 15.57
C GLU A 87 -9.38 17.80 16.28
N LYS A 88 -10.16 16.91 15.64
CA LYS A 88 -11.42 16.41 16.19
C LYS A 88 -11.21 15.21 17.11
N ASP A 89 -10.40 14.26 16.65
CA ASP A 89 -10.12 13.01 17.34
C ASP A 89 -8.75 12.46 16.91
N GLU A 90 -7.78 12.58 17.81
CA GLU A 90 -6.42 12.08 17.59
C GLU A 90 -6.38 10.55 17.50
N PHE A 91 -7.27 9.85 18.20
CA PHE A 91 -7.30 8.39 18.23
C PHE A 91 -7.75 7.84 16.89
N VAL A 92 -8.80 8.40 16.29
CA VAL A 92 -9.27 8.01 14.95
C VAL A 92 -8.20 8.25 13.89
N ALA A 93 -7.51 9.39 13.95
CA ALA A 93 -6.42 9.70 13.03
C ALA A 93 -5.24 8.71 13.15
N GLN A 94 -4.86 8.34 14.38
CA GLN A 94 -3.80 7.38 14.63
C GLN A 94 -4.20 5.95 14.24
N ALA A 95 -5.42 5.53 14.58
CA ALA A 95 -5.96 4.22 14.22
C ALA A 95 -5.99 4.01 12.70
N GLY A 96 -6.34 5.04 11.92
CA GLY A 96 -6.30 4.99 10.45
C GLY A 96 -4.88 4.75 9.90
N ASN A 97 -3.87 5.41 10.48
CA ASN A 97 -2.48 5.20 10.07
C ASN A 97 -1.98 3.78 10.42
N VAL A 98 -2.34 3.26 11.60
CA VAL A 98 -2.00 1.89 12.01
C VAL A 98 -2.70 0.87 11.11
N LEU A 99 -3.98 1.08 10.79
CA LEU A 99 -4.71 0.22 9.87
C LEU A 99 -4.07 0.21 8.48
N SER A 100 -3.57 1.36 8.02
CA SER A 100 -2.81 1.45 6.76
C SER A 100 -1.58 0.53 6.76
N CYS A 101 -0.84 0.41 7.87
CA CYS A 101 0.27 -0.56 7.97
C CYS A 101 -0.21 -2.00 7.83
N ILE A 102 -1.30 -2.36 8.50
CA ILE A 102 -1.86 -3.71 8.44
C ILE A 102 -2.24 -4.05 7.00
N VAL A 103 -2.89 -3.12 6.29
CA VAL A 103 -3.20 -3.28 4.87
C VAL A 103 -1.93 -3.50 4.03
N HIS A 104 -0.84 -2.79 4.32
CA HIS A 104 0.42 -2.97 3.59
C HIS A 104 1.08 -4.34 3.85
N ILE A 105 0.90 -4.91 5.03
CA ILE A 105 1.34 -6.29 5.31
C ILE A 105 0.56 -7.27 4.41
N PHE A 106 -0.77 -7.12 4.31
CA PHE A 106 -1.57 -7.95 3.41
C PHE A 106 -1.21 -7.76 1.94
N LEU A 107 -0.95 -6.51 1.51
CA LEU A 107 -0.49 -6.24 0.14
C LEU A 107 0.86 -6.89 -0.14
N PHE A 108 1.78 -6.90 0.82
CA PHE A 108 3.08 -7.58 0.67
C PHE A 108 2.92 -9.10 0.52
N VAL A 109 2.04 -9.71 1.32
CA VAL A 109 1.72 -11.14 1.20
C VAL A 109 1.08 -11.45 -0.16
N ALA A 110 0.09 -10.65 -0.58
CA ALA A 110 -0.55 -10.81 -1.89
C ALA A 110 0.46 -10.69 -3.05
N THR A 111 1.38 -9.73 -2.95
CA THR A 111 2.47 -9.55 -3.93
C THR A 111 3.41 -10.76 -3.95
N SER A 112 3.76 -11.29 -2.79
CA SER A 112 4.62 -12.47 -2.68
C SER A 112 4.00 -13.67 -3.39
N ILE A 113 2.71 -13.93 -3.16
CA ILE A 113 1.96 -15.00 -3.83
C ILE A 113 1.94 -14.78 -5.34
N LEU A 114 1.71 -13.55 -5.80
CA LEU A 114 1.69 -13.21 -7.22
C LEU A 114 3.06 -13.45 -7.88
N VAL A 115 4.15 -13.09 -7.21
CA VAL A 115 5.51 -13.37 -7.69
C VAL A 115 5.77 -14.88 -7.75
N PHE A 116 5.46 -15.63 -6.70
CA PHE A 116 5.63 -17.09 -6.70
C PHE A 116 4.79 -17.81 -7.77
N LEU A 117 3.73 -17.18 -8.25
CA LEU A 117 2.91 -17.74 -9.31
C LEU A 117 3.52 -17.55 -10.70
N ASN A 118 4.42 -16.58 -10.86
CA ASN A 118 5.03 -16.20 -12.13
C ASN A 118 6.51 -16.57 -12.26
N VAL A 119 7.11 -17.08 -11.19
CA VAL A 119 8.47 -17.65 -11.15
C VAL A 119 8.36 -19.16 -11.20
#